data_AF-A0A6A7N1G5-F1
#
_entry.id   AF-A0A6A7N1G5-F1
#
_cell.length_a   1.000
_cell.length_b   1.000
_cell.length_c   1.000
_cell.angle_alpha   90.00
_cell.angle_beta   90.00
_cell.angle_gamma   90.00
#
_symmetry.space_group_name_H-M   'P 1'
#
loop_
_entity.id
_entity.type
_entity.pdbx_description
1 polymer ?
#
loop_
_entity_poly.entity_id
_entity_poly.type
_entity_poly.pdbx_seq_one_letter_code
_entity_poly.pdbx_strand_id
1 'polypeptide(L)' 'MIQEARKHPNGWVYVIDGTYGPNDTVPPEAIAGAWEVDAIGNIVPNSFLANPKYKPKQGK' A
#
# COMPACT_ATOMS: atom_id res chain seq x y z
N MET A 1 0.44 -7.77 -4.89
CA MET A 1 -0.63 -7.33 -3.96
C MET A 1 -1.21 -8.48 -3.15
N ILE A 2 -1.94 -9.43 -3.76
CA ILE A 2 -2.57 -10.57 -3.03
C ILE A 2 -1.54 -11.43 -2.27
N GLN A 3 -0.35 -11.65 -2.85
CA GLN A 3 0.71 -12.42 -2.17
C GLN A 3 1.31 -11.69 -0.95
N GLU A 4 1.29 -10.36 -0.94
CA GLU A 4 1.82 -9.58 0.19
C GLU A 4 0.79 -9.50 1.31
N ALA A 5 -0.50 -9.40 0.99
CA ALA A 5 -1.59 -9.46 1.97
C ALA A 5 -1.53 -10.72 2.83
N ARG A 6 -1.25 -11.87 2.21
CA ARG A 6 -1.14 -13.16 2.91
C ARG A 6 -0.02 -13.22 3.95
N LYS A 7 0.97 -12.32 3.87
CA LYS A 7 2.06 -12.23 4.86
C LYS A 7 1.69 -11.36 6.06
N HIS A 8 0.63 -10.56 5.95
CA HIS A 8 0.23 -9.55 6.95
C HIS A 8 -1.25 -9.69 7.34
N PRO A 9 -1.69 -10.82 7.95
CA PRO A 9 -3.07 -10.98 8.42
C PRO A 9 -3.41 -9.96 9.51
N ASN A 10 -4.65 -9.43 9.50
CA ASN A 10 -5.09 -8.32 10.35
C ASN A 10 -4.22 -7.05 10.21
N GLY A 11 -3.62 -6.86 9.04
CA GLY A 11 -2.68 -5.77 8.76
C GLY A 11 -3.14 -4.87 7.62
N TRP A 12 -2.16 -4.20 7.02
CA TRP A 12 -2.37 -3.30 5.88
C TRP A 12 -1.34 -3.57 4.79
N VAL A 13 -1.78 -3.55 3.53
CA VAL A 13 -0.90 -3.58 2.37
C VAL A 13 -0.86 -2.19 1.74
N TYR A 14 0.31 -1.57 1.77
CA TYR A 14 0.53 -0.25 1.19
C TYR A 14 0.72 -0.33 -0.32
N VAL A 15 0.13 0.64 -1.03
CA VAL A 15 0.34 0.87 -2.45
C VAL A 15 1.35 1.99 -2.59
N ILE A 16 2.51 1.68 -3.16
CA ILE A 16 3.61 2.63 -3.34
C ILE A 16 3.77 2.91 -4.83
N ASP A 17 3.81 4.19 -5.19
CA ASP A 17 4.11 4.69 -6.53
C ASP A 17 5.59 5.04 -6.64
N GLY A 18 6.36 4.14 -7.25
CA GLY A 18 7.80 4.26 -7.47
C GLY A 18 8.55 2.96 -7.20
N THR A 19 9.88 3.03 -7.31
CA THR A 19 10.77 1.91 -7.04
C THR A 19 11.57 2.21 -5.79
N TYR A 20 11.33 1.41 -4.74
CA TYR A 20 11.98 1.53 -3.44
C TYR A 20 12.48 0.15 -3.02
N GLY A 21 13.72 0.09 -2.56
CA GLY A 21 14.33 -1.10 -1.99
C GLY A 21 13.79 -1.39 -0.58
N PRO A 22 14.09 -2.59 -0.03
CA PRO A 22 13.59 -3.02 1.29
C PRO A 22 14.10 -2.17 2.46
N ASN A 23 15.19 -1.41 2.27
CA ASN A 23 15.77 -0.51 3.27
C ASN A 23 15.56 0.97 2.92
N ASP A 24 14.88 1.27 1.82
CA ASP A 24 14.67 2.64 1.39
C ASP A 24 13.56 3.28 2.21
N THR A 25 13.75 4.53 2.60
CA THR A 25 12.68 5.32 3.19
C THR A 25 11.70 5.72 2.10
N VAL A 26 10.47 5.23 2.19
CA VAL A 26 9.39 5.61 1.27
C VAL A 26 8.78 6.93 1.77
N PRO A 27 8.86 8.02 0.98
CA PRO A 27 8.24 9.28 1.37
C PRO A 27 6.71 9.16 1.37
N PRO A 28 5.99 9.83 2.29
CA PRO A 28 4.53 9.78 2.33
C PRO A 28 3.86 10.17 1.01
N GLU A 29 4.47 11.06 0.23
CA GLU A 29 3.94 11.50 -1.06
C GLU A 29 3.95 10.40 -2.12
N ALA A 30 4.76 9.36 -1.95
CA ALA A 30 4.83 8.21 -2.85
C ALA A 30 3.89 7.06 -2.44
N ILE A 31 3.20 7.15 -1.30
CA ILE A 31 2.24 6.14 -0.87
C ILE A 31 0.87 6.55 -1.40
N ALA A 32 0.31 5.81 -2.35
CA ALA A 32 -1.02 6.06 -2.90
C ALA A 32 -2.14 5.80 -1.89
N GLY A 33 -1.94 4.81 -1.02
CA GLY A 33 -2.88 4.44 0.02
C GLY A 33 -2.56 3.08 0.61
N ALA A 34 -3.51 2.51 1.32
CA ALA A 34 -3.39 1.18 1.90
C ALA A 34 -4.71 0.41 1.80
N TRP A 35 -4.59 -0.91 1.75
CA TRP A 35 -5.71 -1.84 1.80
C TRP A 35 -5.66 -2.62 3.10
N GLU A 36 -6.81 -2.77 3.75
CA GLU A 36 -6.93 -3.59 4.96
C GLU A 36 -6.87 -5.07 4.58
N VAL A 37 -6.23 -5.85 5.44
CA VAL A 37 -6.10 -7.30 5.30
C VAL A 37 -6.86 -7.99 6.42
N ASP A 38 -7.73 -8.93 6.07
CA ASP A 38 -8.47 -9.73 7.03
C ASP A 38 -7.59 -10.75 7.78
N ALA A 39 -8.19 -11.47 8.73
CA ALA A 39 -7.50 -12.46 9.55
C ALA A 39 -6.92 -13.66 8.78
N ILE A 40 -7.35 -13.88 7.53
CA ILE A 40 -6.89 -14.98 6.68
C ILE A 40 -5.97 -14.49 5.55
N GLY A 41 -5.59 -13.21 5.56
CA GLY A 41 -4.63 -12.65 4.62
C GLY A 41 -5.24 -12.21 3.28
N ASN A 42 -6.56 -11.99 3.22
CA ASN A 42 -7.22 -11.43 2.04
C ASN A 42 -7.42 -9.92 2.18
N ILE A 43 -7.46 -9.23 1.04
CA ILE A 43 -7.83 -7.81 1.00
C ILE A 43 -9.32 -7.66 1.32
N VAL A 44 -9.64 -6.84 2.32
CA VAL A 44 -11.03 -6.50 2.65
C VAL A 44 -11.63 -5.67 1.50
N PRO A 45 -12.76 -6.07 0.92
CA PRO A 45 -13.39 -5.31 -0.17
C PRO A 45 -13.75 -3.88 0.24
N ASN A 46 -13.53 -2.91 -0.65
CA ASN A 46 -13.82 -1.48 -0.42
C ASN A 46 -13.09 -0.84 0.77
N SER A 47 -12.03 -1.47 1.30
CA SER A 47 -11.24 -0.95 2.44
C SER A 47 -10.13 0.03 2.03
N PHE A 48 -10.04 0.40 0.76
CA PHE A 48 -8.93 1.24 0.29
C PHE A 48 -8.99 2.62 0.94
N LEU A 49 -7.96 2.92 1.72
CA LEU A 49 -7.72 4.23 2.30
C LEU A 49 -6.69 4.96 1.45
N ALA A 50 -7.17 5.89 0.64
CA ALA A 50 -6.31 6.79 -0.13
C ALA A 50 -5.54 7.72 0.81
N ASN A 51 -4.24 7.88 0.55
CA ASN A 51 -3.42 8.79 1.31
C ASN A 51 -3.61 10.23 0.78
N PRO A 52 -4.11 11.18 1.59
CA PRO A 52 -4.34 12.56 1.14
C PRO A 52 -3.05 13.32 0.78
N LYS A 53 -1.89 12.82 1.23
CA LYS A 53 -0.58 13.39 0.87
C LYS A 53 -0.01 12.82 -0.42
N TYR A 54 -0.67 11.83 -1.02
CA TYR A 54 -0.21 11.21 -2.25
C TYR A 54 -0.11 12.25 -3.36
N LYS A 55 1.08 12.33 -3.97
CA LYS A 55 1.34 13.18 -5.13
C LYS A 55 1.81 12.27 -6.25
N PRO A 56 0.92 11.86 -7.17
CA PRO A 56 1.33 11.02 -8.29
C PRO A 56 2.44 11.73 -9.05
N LYS A 57 3.53 11.02 -9.33
CA LYS A 57 4.56 11.57 -10.21
C LYS A 57 3.91 11.69 -11.59
N GLN A 58 3.60 12.90 -12.01
CA GLN A 58 3.16 13.16 -13.38
C GLN A 58 4.18 12.52 -14.33
N GLY A 59 3.76 11.49 -15.05
CA GLY A 59 4.52 10.95 -16.16
C GLY A 59 4.83 12.08 -17.13
N LYS A 60 6.11 12.26 -17.44
CA LYS A 60 6.51 12.99 -18.63
C LYS A 60 6.29 12.11 -19.85
#